data_AF-A0A4U8TK14-F1
#
_entry.id   AF-A0A4U8TK14-F1
#
_cell.length_a   1.000
_cell.length_b   1.000
_cell.length_c   1.000
_cell.angle_alpha   90.00
_cell.angle_beta   90.00
_cell.angle_gamma   90.00
#
_symmetry.space_group_name_H-M   'P 1'
#
loop_
_entity.id
_entity.type
_entity.pdbx_description
1 polymer ?
#
loop_
_entity_poly.entity_id
_entity_poly.type
_entity_poly.pdbx_seq_one_letter_code
_entity_poly.pdbx_strand_id
1 'polypeptide(L)'
;MSQQKFDVVSAVETAYQLYEHKHYHQCMDICISILSIDCTRADIWHLAGVVMFELEFYDRAVEYFTQAAQCQPTESYHRINLAESYRRSGNPVRCITELENLLLEDSKMQNNSNLHFNLAKAYSDIEDSQSSIKHYTIAIKLDPNDLGAMFNLANAQVSLKHFGEAIELYLSALNRGYLDAGVNLANTYVQIGLFREAVQVYNVLYEHYKDDSDFLFNYANALNYANDDMQHALALYNQAIAFNPNRVEYCINYAHFLLKNLHFEEGFRIYEERKKLPKMLPENIINLWQYNGEQSDFTNKFVLVYHEQGFGDSIMFARFLPLLAQRAKGVCIIAQKPLVPLFAKMQIPCVDSLNKVGQYDVAISLVSLPLALGIKSVEDLHAMPLKYEDIKESDDRETKDKSIKKIGICFSTDSHFSEAEAKSIPLHILMDVLQEYHHNIEIYSLNKAQCEHIDKYDIIQRDMNDFADTYDIIKDMDMVISIDTAVAHLSASMGKHTLVLLHKSYDWRWGNGISTPWYEDVVCMTQSKMGEWSDVAHNIKAYLKGWIF
;
A
#
# COMPACT_ATOMS: atom_id res chain seq x y z
N MET A 1 36.76 -6.07 -63.95
CA MET A 1 36.44 -5.33 -62.71
C MET A 1 37.10 -6.08 -61.57
N SER A 2 38.17 -5.53 -61.00
CA SER A 2 38.95 -6.15 -59.94
C SER A 2 38.11 -6.25 -58.66
N GLN A 3 37.92 -7.45 -58.14
CA GLN A 3 37.46 -7.64 -56.76
C GLN A 3 38.46 -6.92 -55.84
N GLN A 4 38.02 -5.82 -55.23
CA GLN A 4 38.74 -5.17 -54.15
C GLN A 4 38.87 -6.22 -53.04
N LYS A 5 40.10 -6.63 -52.73
CA LYS A 5 40.38 -7.64 -51.71
C LYS A 5 39.85 -7.08 -50.39
N PHE A 6 38.85 -7.73 -49.80
CA PHE A 6 38.31 -7.31 -48.50
C PHE A 6 39.44 -7.37 -47.47
N ASP A 7 39.85 -6.22 -46.96
CA ASP A 7 40.90 -6.12 -45.96
C ASP A 7 40.29 -6.33 -44.56
N VAL A 8 40.45 -7.54 -44.05
CA VAL A 8 39.91 -7.95 -42.76
C VAL A 8 40.47 -7.09 -41.61
N VAL A 9 41.72 -6.62 -41.70
CA VAL A 9 42.33 -5.84 -40.60
C VAL A 9 41.65 -4.47 -40.49
N SER A 10 41.55 -3.75 -41.62
CA SER A 10 40.86 -2.46 -41.66
C SER A 10 39.36 -2.59 -41.33
N ALA A 11 38.72 -3.69 -41.74
CA ALA A 11 37.32 -3.95 -41.42
C ALA A 11 37.08 -4.15 -39.91
N VAL A 12 38.01 -4.82 -39.21
CA VAL A 12 37.92 -5.02 -37.75
C VAL A 12 37.99 -3.68 -37.01
N GLU A 13 38.96 -2.83 -37.35
CA GLU A 13 39.06 -1.49 -36.76
C GLU A 13 37.80 -0.67 -37.01
N THR A 14 37.27 -0.74 -38.23
CA THR A 14 36.02 -0.05 -38.59
C THR A 14 34.83 -0.56 -37.77
N ALA A 15 34.72 -1.87 -37.54
CA ALA A 15 33.64 -2.45 -36.74
C ALA A 15 33.66 -1.92 -35.30
N TYR A 16 34.83 -1.92 -34.64
CA TYR A 16 34.96 -1.38 -33.28
C TYR A 16 34.67 0.13 -33.24
N GLN A 17 35.11 0.91 -34.23
CA GLN A 17 34.77 2.33 -34.31
C GLN A 17 33.27 2.56 -34.46
N LEU A 18 32.59 1.79 -35.31
CA LEU A 18 31.14 1.89 -35.48
C LEU A 18 30.41 1.53 -34.19
N TYR A 19 30.86 0.51 -33.46
CA TYR A 19 30.32 0.18 -32.15
C TYR A 19 30.50 1.33 -31.14
N GLU A 20 31.70 1.91 -31.04
CA GLU A 20 31.98 3.06 -30.15
C GLU A 20 31.08 4.27 -30.47
N HIS A 21 30.76 4.49 -31.75
CA HIS A 21 29.84 5.54 -32.21
C HIS A 21 28.36 5.12 -32.21
N LYS A 22 28.03 3.94 -31.65
CA LYS A 22 26.67 3.38 -31.56
C LYS A 22 25.98 3.17 -32.91
N HIS A 23 26.74 3.00 -33.98
CA HIS A 23 26.24 2.63 -35.32
C HIS A 23 26.05 1.11 -35.42
N TYR A 24 25.19 0.56 -34.57
CA TYR A 24 25.05 -0.87 -34.34
C TYR A 24 24.70 -1.69 -35.59
N HIS A 25 23.76 -1.23 -36.43
CA HIS A 25 23.41 -1.95 -37.66
C HIS A 25 24.59 -2.03 -38.65
N GLN A 26 25.31 -0.93 -38.86
CA GLN A 26 26.48 -0.91 -39.74
C GLN A 26 27.63 -1.74 -39.16
N CYS A 27 27.84 -1.68 -37.84
CA CYS A 27 28.79 -2.54 -37.15
C CYS A 27 28.46 -4.01 -37.41
N MET A 28 27.19 -4.38 -37.32
CA MET A 28 26.75 -5.76 -37.53
C MET A 28 27.00 -6.24 -38.96
N ASP A 29 26.72 -5.41 -39.97
CA ASP A 29 26.99 -5.75 -41.38
C ASP A 29 28.48 -6.05 -41.62
N ILE A 30 29.36 -5.27 -40.98
CA ILE A 30 30.80 -5.50 -41.05
C ILE A 30 31.20 -6.78 -40.30
N CYS A 31 30.67 -7.00 -39.10
CA CYS A 31 30.90 -8.24 -38.35
C CYS A 31 30.52 -9.48 -39.16
N ILE A 32 29.33 -9.49 -39.78
CA ILE A 32 28.87 -10.59 -40.65
C ILE A 32 29.82 -10.77 -41.83
N SER A 33 30.24 -9.68 -42.46
CA SER A 33 31.18 -9.72 -43.59
C SER A 33 32.52 -10.34 -43.18
N ILE A 34 33.08 -9.95 -42.02
CA ILE A 34 34.32 -10.54 -41.49
C ILE A 34 34.14 -12.03 -41.18
N LEU A 35 33.06 -12.40 -40.47
CA LEU A 35 32.80 -13.78 -40.07
C LEU A 35 32.51 -14.72 -41.25
N SER A 36 32.03 -14.18 -42.37
CA SER A 36 31.88 -14.94 -43.64
C SER A 36 33.21 -15.34 -44.27
N ILE A 37 34.29 -14.63 -43.93
CA ILE A 37 35.65 -14.87 -44.42
C ILE A 37 36.46 -15.69 -43.41
N ASP A 38 36.37 -15.35 -42.13
CA ASP A 38 37.05 -16.02 -41.02
C ASP A 38 36.11 -16.19 -39.82
N CYS A 39 35.51 -17.37 -39.73
CA CYS A 39 34.60 -17.73 -38.65
C CYS A 39 35.31 -18.17 -37.35
N THR A 40 36.64 -18.12 -37.30
CA THR A 40 37.41 -18.49 -36.09
C THR A 40 37.69 -17.30 -35.15
N ARG A 41 37.26 -16.11 -35.56
CA ARG A 41 37.45 -14.83 -34.85
C ARG A 41 36.49 -14.68 -33.66
N ALA A 42 36.91 -15.17 -32.50
CA ALA A 42 36.16 -15.07 -31.25
C ALA A 42 35.82 -13.62 -30.85
N ASP A 43 36.74 -12.69 -31.09
CA ASP A 43 36.59 -11.26 -30.84
C ASP A 43 35.45 -10.63 -31.68
N ILE A 44 35.30 -11.05 -32.94
CA ILE A 44 34.24 -10.55 -33.82
C ILE A 44 32.90 -11.22 -33.54
N TRP A 45 32.88 -12.52 -33.22
CA TRP A 45 31.70 -13.18 -32.68
C TRP A 45 31.21 -12.48 -31.41
N HIS A 46 32.14 -12.11 -30.52
CA HIS A 46 31.82 -11.38 -29.30
C HIS A 46 31.27 -9.98 -29.59
N LEU A 47 31.93 -9.20 -30.45
CA LEU A 47 31.45 -7.87 -30.83
C LEU A 47 30.04 -7.93 -31.44
N ALA A 48 29.78 -8.89 -32.33
CA ALA A 48 28.43 -9.13 -32.88
C ALA A 48 27.41 -9.48 -31.79
N GLY A 49 27.80 -10.27 -30.79
CA GLY A 49 26.97 -10.58 -29.62
C GLY A 49 26.65 -9.34 -28.79
N VAL A 50 27.63 -8.49 -28.52
CA VAL A 50 27.43 -7.21 -27.80
C VAL A 50 26.49 -6.30 -28.60
N VAL A 51 26.69 -6.16 -29.90
CA VAL A 51 25.80 -5.37 -30.78
C VAL A 51 24.36 -5.89 -30.73
N MET A 52 24.15 -7.21 -30.80
CA MET A 52 22.82 -7.80 -30.69
C MET A 52 22.19 -7.58 -29.31
N PHE A 53 23.01 -7.61 -28.25
CA PHE A 53 22.56 -7.34 -26.88
C PHE A 53 22.10 -5.88 -26.71
N GLU A 54 22.86 -4.92 -27.23
CA GLU A 54 22.52 -3.48 -27.24
C GLU A 54 21.27 -3.18 -28.08
N LEU A 55 21.04 -3.95 -29.14
CA LEU A 55 19.82 -3.90 -29.95
C LEU A 55 18.65 -4.71 -29.35
N GLU A 56 18.82 -5.27 -28.14
CA GLU A 56 17.84 -6.06 -27.42
C GLU A 56 17.40 -7.38 -28.11
N PHE A 57 18.16 -7.85 -29.10
CA PHE A 57 17.98 -9.15 -29.73
C PHE A 57 18.70 -10.25 -28.91
N TYR A 58 18.23 -10.50 -27.68
CA TYR A 58 18.94 -11.37 -26.72
C TYR A 58 19.13 -12.81 -27.20
N ASP A 59 18.16 -13.39 -27.91
CA ASP A 59 18.31 -14.75 -28.47
C ASP A 59 19.43 -14.81 -29.50
N ARG A 60 19.60 -13.75 -30.30
CA ARG A 60 20.73 -13.64 -31.24
C ARG A 60 22.03 -13.42 -30.48
N ALA A 61 22.04 -12.55 -29.47
CA ALA A 61 23.22 -12.36 -28.62
C ALA A 61 23.72 -13.69 -28.03
N VAL A 62 22.80 -14.55 -27.57
CA VAL A 62 23.10 -15.92 -27.12
C VAL A 62 23.80 -16.73 -28.22
N GLU A 63 23.29 -16.72 -29.45
CA GLU A 63 23.92 -17.42 -30.59
C GLU A 63 25.37 -16.92 -30.81
N TYR A 64 25.56 -15.61 -30.91
CA TYR A 64 26.85 -15.01 -31.21
C TYR A 64 27.87 -15.22 -30.08
N PHE A 65 27.48 -15.05 -28.81
CA PHE A 65 28.35 -15.32 -27.66
C PHE A 65 28.66 -16.81 -27.50
N THR A 66 27.73 -17.69 -27.87
CA THR A 66 28.01 -19.14 -27.92
C THR A 66 29.13 -19.45 -28.91
N GLN A 67 29.10 -18.83 -30.10
CA GLN A 67 30.17 -19.00 -31.08
C GLN A 67 31.51 -18.40 -30.59
N ALA A 68 31.48 -17.24 -29.94
CA ALA A 68 32.68 -16.64 -29.35
C ALA A 68 33.32 -17.57 -28.30
N ALA A 69 32.53 -18.10 -27.37
CA ALA A 69 32.98 -19.04 -26.35
C ALA A 69 33.49 -20.38 -26.93
N GLN A 70 32.93 -20.84 -28.06
CA GLN A 70 33.44 -22.02 -28.77
C GLN A 70 34.78 -21.77 -29.46
N CYS A 71 34.97 -20.59 -30.05
CA CYS A 71 36.21 -20.23 -30.72
C CYS A 71 37.37 -20.00 -29.73
N GLN A 72 37.08 -19.44 -28.55
CA GLN A 72 38.08 -19.18 -27.51
C GLN A 72 37.59 -19.59 -26.11
N PRO A 73 37.58 -20.89 -25.78
CA PRO A 73 37.00 -21.41 -24.52
C PRO A 73 37.70 -20.94 -23.24
N THR A 74 38.95 -20.49 -23.34
CA THR A 74 39.75 -20.03 -22.20
C THR A 74 39.39 -18.61 -21.73
N GLU A 75 38.62 -17.86 -22.53
CA GLU A 75 38.21 -16.49 -22.21
C GLU A 75 36.83 -16.45 -21.55
N SER A 76 36.80 -16.28 -20.24
CA SER A 76 35.58 -16.34 -19.44
C SER A 76 34.59 -15.20 -19.73
N TYR A 77 35.03 -14.05 -20.24
CA TYR A 77 34.14 -12.91 -20.49
C TYR A 77 33.09 -13.18 -21.58
N HIS A 78 33.39 -14.06 -22.55
CA HIS A 78 32.40 -14.53 -23.52
C HIS A 78 31.24 -15.26 -22.83
N ARG A 79 31.58 -16.14 -21.88
CA ARG A 79 30.59 -16.91 -21.12
C ARG A 79 29.82 -16.05 -20.12
N ILE A 80 30.45 -15.03 -19.53
CA ILE A 80 29.74 -14.06 -18.66
C ILE A 80 28.67 -13.30 -19.47
N ASN A 81 29.01 -12.80 -20.66
CA ASN A 81 28.05 -12.09 -21.51
C ASN A 81 26.99 -13.02 -22.12
N LEU A 82 27.35 -14.27 -22.42
CA LEU A 82 26.40 -15.32 -22.77
C LEU A 82 25.37 -15.56 -21.66
N ALA A 83 25.83 -15.67 -20.41
CA ALA A 83 24.97 -15.87 -19.25
C ALA A 83 24.00 -14.70 -19.04
N GLU A 84 24.49 -13.44 -19.10
CA GLU A 84 23.60 -12.27 -19.02
C GLU A 84 22.60 -12.25 -20.19
N SER A 85 22.98 -12.72 -21.38
CA SER A 85 22.05 -12.88 -22.52
C SER A 85 20.98 -13.95 -22.26
N TYR A 86 21.31 -15.06 -21.57
CA TYR A 86 20.29 -16.01 -21.10
C TYR A 86 19.32 -15.37 -20.13
N ARG A 87 19.80 -14.56 -19.19
CA ARG A 87 18.93 -13.85 -18.23
C ARG A 87 17.97 -12.91 -18.96
N ARG A 88 18.48 -12.09 -19.88
CA ARG A 88 17.67 -11.12 -20.65
C ARG A 88 16.70 -11.76 -21.65
N SER A 89 16.99 -12.95 -22.15
CA SER A 89 16.06 -13.77 -22.96
C SER A 89 15.03 -14.54 -22.11
N GLY A 90 14.93 -14.27 -20.80
CA GLY A 90 13.93 -14.89 -19.92
C GLY A 90 14.35 -16.24 -19.35
N ASN A 91 15.64 -16.58 -19.38
CA ASN A 91 16.18 -17.84 -18.87
C ASN A 91 17.19 -17.62 -17.71
N PRO A 92 16.77 -17.03 -16.56
CA PRO A 92 17.68 -16.73 -15.45
C PRO A 92 18.32 -17.97 -14.83
N VAL A 93 17.63 -19.12 -14.82
CA VAL A 93 18.19 -20.39 -14.31
C VAL A 93 19.42 -20.81 -15.13
N ARG A 94 19.39 -20.62 -16.46
CA ARG A 94 20.52 -20.96 -17.32
C ARG A 94 21.69 -19.99 -17.13
N CYS A 95 21.41 -18.72 -16.88
CA CYS A 95 22.43 -17.75 -16.46
C CYS A 95 23.14 -18.24 -15.18
N ILE A 96 22.37 -18.61 -14.14
CA ILE A 96 22.91 -19.12 -12.87
C ILE A 96 23.81 -20.34 -13.11
N THR A 97 23.30 -21.36 -13.81
CA THR A 97 24.06 -22.58 -14.09
C THR A 97 25.39 -22.28 -14.79
N GLU A 98 25.40 -21.41 -15.79
CA GLU A 98 26.65 -21.09 -16.51
C GLU A 98 27.68 -20.34 -15.66
N LEU A 99 27.23 -19.37 -14.86
CA LEU A 99 28.11 -18.60 -14.00
C LEU A 99 28.61 -19.40 -12.78
N GLU A 100 27.79 -20.29 -12.22
CA GLU A 100 28.22 -21.21 -11.17
C GLU A 100 29.25 -22.22 -11.70
N ASN A 101 29.05 -22.76 -12.90
CA ASN A 101 30.04 -23.63 -13.54
C ASN A 101 31.37 -22.89 -13.75
N LEU A 102 31.33 -21.63 -14.20
CA LEU A 102 32.55 -20.80 -14.31
C LEU A 102 33.29 -20.65 -12.97
N LEU A 103 32.57 -20.47 -11.86
CA LEU A 103 33.16 -20.37 -10.51
C LEU A 103 33.82 -21.68 -10.06
N LEU A 104 33.32 -22.82 -10.52
CA LEU A 104 33.87 -24.15 -10.21
C LEU A 104 35.08 -24.48 -11.09
N GLU A 105 35.07 -24.07 -12.36
CA GLU A 105 36.08 -24.40 -13.35
C GLU A 105 37.35 -23.54 -13.26
N ASP A 106 37.21 -22.24 -12.93
CA ASP A 106 38.33 -21.30 -12.84
C ASP A 106 38.31 -20.53 -11.52
N SER A 107 39.29 -20.82 -10.65
CA SER A 107 39.42 -20.17 -9.35
C SER A 107 39.62 -18.65 -9.44
N LYS A 108 40.09 -18.11 -10.57
CA LYS A 108 40.18 -16.66 -10.79
C LYS A 108 38.81 -16.01 -10.83
N MET A 109 37.77 -16.73 -11.26
CA MET A 109 36.40 -16.22 -11.34
C MET A 109 35.82 -15.88 -9.97
N GLN A 110 36.35 -16.44 -8.88
CA GLN A 110 35.96 -16.08 -7.51
C GLN A 110 36.27 -14.61 -7.17
N ASN A 111 37.18 -13.96 -7.91
CA ASN A 111 37.53 -12.56 -7.74
C ASN A 111 37.00 -11.68 -8.90
N ASN A 112 36.01 -12.16 -9.65
CA ASN A 112 35.38 -11.39 -10.74
C ASN A 112 34.09 -10.71 -10.24
N SER A 113 34.14 -9.39 -10.07
CA SER A 113 32.99 -8.61 -9.56
C SER A 113 31.78 -8.70 -10.50
N ASN A 114 31.97 -8.53 -11.81
CA ASN A 114 30.90 -8.54 -12.81
C ASN A 114 30.18 -9.90 -12.88
N LEU A 115 30.92 -11.00 -12.74
CA LEU A 115 30.31 -12.34 -12.64
C LEU A 115 29.37 -12.43 -11.44
N HIS A 116 29.83 -12.02 -10.25
CA HIS A 116 29.01 -12.04 -9.05
C HIS A 116 27.81 -11.10 -9.13
N PHE A 117 27.97 -9.93 -9.77
CA PHE A 117 26.87 -9.01 -10.04
C PHE A 117 25.79 -9.64 -10.92
N ASN A 118 26.16 -10.27 -12.05
CA ASN A 118 25.21 -10.93 -12.95
C ASN A 118 24.54 -12.15 -12.31
N LEU A 119 25.28 -12.92 -11.51
CA LEU A 119 24.71 -14.04 -10.76
C LEU A 119 23.68 -13.54 -9.72
N ALA A 120 23.98 -12.44 -9.02
CA ALA A 120 23.06 -11.83 -8.07
C ALA A 120 21.77 -11.34 -8.76
N LYS A 121 21.87 -10.69 -9.92
CA LYS A 121 20.71 -10.32 -10.75
C LYS A 121 19.87 -11.54 -11.13
N ALA A 122 20.51 -12.62 -11.58
CA ALA A 122 19.80 -13.83 -11.97
C ALA A 122 19.10 -14.53 -10.80
N TYR A 123 19.69 -14.53 -9.59
CA TYR A 123 19.00 -14.98 -8.38
C TYR A 123 17.82 -14.07 -7.99
N SER A 124 17.96 -12.76 -8.18
CA SER A 124 16.87 -11.82 -7.96
C SER A 124 15.68 -12.08 -8.89
N ASP A 125 15.92 -12.42 -10.16
CA ASP A 125 14.87 -12.74 -11.14
C ASP A 125 14.09 -14.02 -10.80
N ILE A 126 14.67 -14.93 -10.00
CA ILE A 126 14.00 -16.13 -9.50
C ILE A 126 13.55 -15.99 -8.02
N GLU A 127 13.53 -14.75 -7.51
CA GLU A 127 13.12 -14.40 -6.15
C GLU A 127 13.96 -15.04 -5.03
N ASP A 128 15.14 -15.60 -5.33
CA ASP A 128 16.10 -16.09 -4.34
C ASP A 128 16.91 -14.90 -3.78
N SER A 129 16.25 -14.15 -2.89
CA SER A 129 16.83 -12.96 -2.26
C SER A 129 18.08 -13.28 -1.41
N GLN A 130 18.17 -14.48 -0.83
CA GLN A 130 19.32 -14.87 0.00
C GLN A 130 20.58 -15.06 -0.85
N SER A 131 20.47 -15.78 -1.97
CA SER A 131 21.59 -15.95 -2.90
C SER A 131 21.95 -14.64 -3.61
N SER A 132 20.94 -13.82 -3.95
CA SER A 132 21.15 -12.47 -4.48
C SER A 132 22.01 -11.61 -3.53
N ILE A 133 21.63 -11.54 -2.24
CA ILE A 133 22.40 -10.81 -1.22
C ILE A 133 23.84 -11.30 -1.13
N LYS A 134 24.04 -12.63 -1.07
CA LYS A 134 25.37 -13.25 -0.99
C LYS A 134 26.27 -12.75 -2.12
N HIS A 135 25.75 -12.75 -3.36
CA HIS A 135 26.57 -12.44 -4.53
C HIS A 135 26.75 -10.94 -4.76
N TYR A 136 25.77 -10.09 -4.48
CA TYR A 136 26.01 -8.65 -4.47
C TYR A 136 27.00 -8.24 -3.38
N THR A 137 26.96 -8.88 -2.21
CA THR A 137 27.94 -8.62 -1.14
C THR A 137 29.37 -8.93 -1.60
N ILE A 138 29.56 -10.02 -2.35
CA ILE A 138 30.88 -10.35 -2.94
C ILE A 138 31.25 -9.31 -4.01
N ALA A 139 30.32 -8.94 -4.90
CA ALA A 139 30.57 -7.95 -5.95
C ALA A 139 31.03 -6.60 -5.37
N ILE A 140 30.33 -6.07 -4.36
CA ILE A 140 30.69 -4.81 -3.69
C ILE A 140 32.02 -4.93 -2.93
N LYS A 141 32.36 -6.10 -2.40
CA LYS A 141 33.68 -6.32 -1.77
C LYS A 141 34.82 -6.25 -2.80
N LEU A 142 34.58 -6.75 -4.01
CA LEU A 142 35.57 -6.76 -5.09
C LEU A 142 35.66 -5.40 -5.80
N ASP A 143 34.54 -4.73 -5.98
CA ASP A 143 34.44 -3.36 -6.48
C ASP A 143 33.53 -2.52 -5.58
N PRO A 144 34.09 -1.85 -4.57
CA PRO A 144 33.34 -0.96 -3.69
C PRO A 144 32.72 0.24 -4.41
N ASN A 145 33.13 0.50 -5.65
CA ASN A 145 32.63 1.63 -6.41
C ASN A 145 31.37 1.34 -7.22
N ASP A 146 30.96 0.08 -7.34
CA ASP A 146 29.76 -0.32 -8.07
C ASP A 146 28.47 0.09 -7.34
N LEU A 147 27.99 1.29 -7.67
CA LEU A 147 26.76 1.86 -7.10
C LEU A 147 25.51 1.08 -7.52
N GLY A 148 25.52 0.44 -8.69
CA GLY A 148 24.43 -0.41 -9.15
C GLY A 148 24.33 -1.68 -8.30
N ALA A 149 25.47 -2.29 -7.95
CA ALA A 149 25.51 -3.43 -7.03
C ALA A 149 25.01 -3.05 -5.63
N MET A 150 25.42 -1.89 -5.11
CA MET A 150 24.95 -1.38 -3.82
C MET A 150 23.44 -1.15 -3.81
N PHE A 151 22.90 -0.50 -4.84
CA PHE A 151 21.47 -0.25 -5.00
C PHE A 151 20.67 -1.57 -5.06
N ASN A 152 21.12 -2.54 -5.85
CA ASN A 152 20.41 -3.81 -5.98
C ASN A 152 20.55 -4.69 -4.74
N LEU A 153 21.68 -4.64 -4.02
CA LEU A 153 21.80 -5.27 -2.71
C LEU A 153 20.78 -4.68 -1.74
N ALA A 154 20.63 -3.35 -1.71
CA ALA A 154 19.65 -2.69 -0.86
C ALA A 154 18.22 -3.14 -1.21
N ASN A 155 17.86 -3.24 -2.49
CA ASN A 155 16.57 -3.78 -2.93
C ASN A 155 16.34 -5.22 -2.41
N ALA A 156 17.35 -6.08 -2.50
CA ALA A 156 17.27 -7.45 -2.00
C ALA A 156 17.20 -7.53 -0.45
N GLN A 157 17.80 -6.58 0.26
CA GLN A 157 17.65 -6.47 1.71
C GLN A 157 16.23 -6.02 2.10
N VAL A 158 15.62 -5.11 1.34
CA VAL A 158 14.22 -4.68 1.54
C VAL A 158 13.24 -5.86 1.36
N SER A 159 13.45 -6.73 0.36
CA SER A 159 12.56 -7.89 0.15
C SER A 159 12.58 -8.87 1.33
N LEU A 160 13.72 -8.96 2.06
CA LEU A 160 13.86 -9.72 3.30
C LEU A 160 13.51 -8.92 4.57
N LYS A 161 13.00 -7.70 4.44
CA LYS A 161 12.69 -6.77 5.55
C LYS A 161 13.91 -6.40 6.42
N HIS A 162 15.12 -6.54 5.90
CA HIS A 162 16.37 -6.06 6.51
C HIS A 162 16.55 -4.56 6.22
N PHE A 163 15.64 -3.75 6.77
CA PHE A 163 15.54 -2.33 6.41
C PHE A 163 16.76 -1.50 6.85
N GLY A 164 17.41 -1.85 7.96
CA GLY A 164 18.57 -1.12 8.45
C GLY A 164 19.74 -1.19 7.47
N GLU A 165 20.09 -2.41 7.04
CA GLU A 165 21.14 -2.68 6.06
C GLU A 165 20.82 -2.04 4.70
N ALA A 166 19.55 -2.09 4.27
CA ALA A 166 19.11 -1.45 3.04
C ALA A 166 19.30 0.07 3.08
N ILE A 167 18.91 0.72 4.19
CA ILE A 167 19.04 2.18 4.37
C ILE A 167 20.51 2.61 4.29
N GLU A 168 21.43 1.90 4.94
CA GLU A 168 22.86 2.22 4.87
C GLU A 168 23.40 2.16 3.44
N LEU A 169 23.01 1.13 2.68
CA LEU A 169 23.42 0.94 1.30
C LEU A 169 22.85 2.02 0.38
N TYR A 170 21.56 2.34 0.49
CA TYR A 170 20.95 3.40 -0.30
C TYR A 170 21.56 4.77 0.02
N LEU A 171 21.75 5.10 1.29
CA LEU A 171 22.39 6.36 1.71
C LEU A 171 23.80 6.48 1.12
N SER A 172 24.58 5.40 1.20
CA SER A 172 25.93 5.37 0.64
C SER A 172 25.92 5.56 -0.88
N ALA A 173 24.99 4.93 -1.60
CA ALA A 173 24.85 5.11 -3.04
C ALA A 173 24.38 6.52 -3.44
N LEU A 174 23.37 7.05 -2.73
CA LEU A 174 22.85 8.40 -2.94
C LEU A 174 23.91 9.48 -2.70
N ASN A 175 24.67 9.38 -1.61
CA ASN A 175 25.76 10.31 -1.29
C ASN A 175 26.88 10.32 -2.33
N ARG A 176 26.95 9.28 -3.18
CA ARG A 176 27.91 9.13 -4.27
C ARG A 176 27.29 9.46 -5.64
N GLY A 177 26.10 10.05 -5.66
CA GLY A 177 25.43 10.57 -6.85
C GLY A 177 24.47 9.59 -7.55
N TYR A 178 24.21 8.41 -6.97
CA TYR A 178 23.26 7.46 -7.54
C TYR A 178 21.83 7.80 -7.09
N LEU A 179 21.17 8.70 -7.82
CA LEU A 179 19.91 9.32 -7.40
C LEU A 179 18.74 8.33 -7.23
N ASP A 180 18.69 7.27 -8.04
CA ASP A 180 17.65 6.23 -7.95
C ASP A 180 17.65 5.53 -6.59
N ALA A 181 18.82 5.42 -5.93
CA ALA A 181 18.90 4.92 -4.56
C ALA A 181 18.15 5.81 -3.57
N GLY A 182 18.12 7.12 -3.81
CA GLY A 182 17.36 8.05 -2.97
C GLY A 182 15.84 7.86 -3.09
N VAL A 183 15.33 7.56 -4.28
CA VAL A 183 13.89 7.28 -4.47
C VAL A 183 13.50 6.04 -3.66
N ASN A 184 14.27 4.95 -3.77
CA ASN A 184 14.00 3.72 -3.01
C ASN A 184 14.25 3.88 -1.50
N LEU A 185 15.21 4.72 -1.10
CA LEU A 185 15.41 5.10 0.30
C LEU A 185 14.17 5.79 0.87
N ALA A 186 13.63 6.79 0.18
CA ALA A 186 12.45 7.52 0.63
C ALA A 186 11.23 6.60 0.73
N ASN A 187 11.02 5.73 -0.26
CA ASN A 187 9.98 4.69 -0.23
C ASN A 187 10.16 3.71 0.94
N THR A 188 11.40 3.29 1.22
CA THR A 188 11.71 2.42 2.36
C THR A 188 11.38 3.12 3.68
N TYR A 189 11.73 4.41 3.82
CA TYR A 189 11.35 5.20 4.99
C TYR A 189 9.84 5.30 5.18
N VAL A 190 9.07 5.50 4.11
CA VAL A 190 7.59 5.44 4.16
C VAL A 190 7.10 4.07 4.63
N GLN A 191 7.65 2.98 4.07
CA GLN A 191 7.26 1.61 4.41
C GLN A 191 7.44 1.29 5.90
N ILE A 192 8.46 1.86 6.56
CA ILE A 192 8.74 1.64 7.98
C ILE A 192 8.20 2.75 8.90
N GLY A 193 7.43 3.71 8.37
CA GLY A 193 6.78 4.76 9.15
C GLY A 193 7.66 5.96 9.52
N LEU A 194 8.85 6.08 8.94
CA LEU A 194 9.78 7.21 9.10
C LEU A 194 9.46 8.32 8.08
N PHE A 195 8.27 8.88 8.18
CA PHE A 195 7.73 9.78 7.14
C PHE A 195 8.51 11.10 7.01
N ARG A 196 9.06 11.63 8.11
CA ARG A 196 9.82 12.89 8.08
C ARG A 196 11.17 12.72 7.38
N GLU A 197 11.82 11.59 7.61
CA GLU A 197 13.05 11.18 6.93
C GLU A 197 12.79 10.97 5.43
N ALA A 198 11.67 10.34 5.08
CA ALA A 198 11.25 10.22 3.67
C ALA A 198 11.08 11.60 3.01
N VAL A 199 10.37 12.53 3.66
CA VAL A 199 10.16 13.91 3.17
C VAL A 199 11.48 14.63 2.93
N GLN A 200 12.47 14.46 3.81
CA GLN A 200 13.80 15.06 3.63
C GLN A 200 14.51 14.53 2.38
N VAL A 201 14.47 13.22 2.15
CA VAL A 201 15.08 12.60 0.96
C VAL A 201 14.36 13.06 -0.31
N TYR A 202 13.03 13.06 -0.33
CA TYR A 202 12.25 13.56 -1.46
C TYR A 202 12.58 15.02 -1.78
N ASN A 203 12.69 15.88 -0.77
CA ASN A 203 13.02 17.28 -0.96
C ASN A 203 14.39 17.49 -1.63
N VAL A 204 15.39 16.65 -1.31
CA VAL A 204 16.72 16.69 -1.95
C VAL A 204 16.66 16.28 -3.42
N LEU A 205 15.77 15.35 -3.77
CA LEU A 205 15.64 14.79 -5.11
C LEU A 205 14.71 15.60 -6.03
N TYR A 206 13.90 16.50 -5.47
CA TYR A 206 12.82 17.18 -6.19
C TYR A 206 13.25 17.78 -7.52
N GLU A 207 14.32 18.57 -7.57
CA GLU A 207 14.75 19.24 -8.81
C GLU A 207 15.10 18.29 -9.96
N HIS A 208 15.50 17.05 -9.65
CA HIS A 208 15.85 16.03 -10.65
C HIS A 208 14.62 15.28 -11.17
N TYR A 209 13.58 15.12 -10.34
CA TYR A 209 12.41 14.28 -10.63
C TYR A 209 11.09 15.06 -10.61
N LYS A 210 11.11 16.40 -10.66
CA LYS A 210 9.90 17.25 -10.64
C LYS A 210 8.95 17.06 -11.82
N ASP A 211 9.40 16.37 -12.87
CA ASP A 211 8.59 16.02 -14.04
C ASP A 211 8.20 14.52 -14.05
N ASP A 212 8.50 13.77 -12.99
CA ASP A 212 8.13 12.37 -12.81
C ASP A 212 6.87 12.24 -11.94
N SER A 213 5.78 11.68 -12.51
CA SER A 213 4.49 11.62 -11.83
C SER A 213 4.48 10.70 -10.61
N ASP A 214 5.17 9.56 -10.66
CA ASP A 214 5.20 8.60 -9.56
C ASP A 214 6.03 9.16 -8.39
N PHE A 215 7.13 9.86 -8.69
CA PHE A 215 7.93 10.57 -7.69
C PHE A 215 7.12 11.65 -6.97
N LEU A 216 6.46 12.54 -7.70
CA LEU A 216 5.64 13.61 -7.12
C LEU A 216 4.51 13.05 -6.26
N PHE A 217 3.85 11.99 -6.74
CA PHE A 217 2.78 11.31 -6.00
C PHE A 217 3.28 10.70 -4.69
N ASN A 218 4.40 9.98 -4.72
CA ASN A 218 4.97 9.36 -3.53
C ASN A 218 5.48 10.41 -2.53
N TYR A 219 6.00 11.54 -3.01
CA TYR A 219 6.37 12.66 -2.15
C TYR A 219 5.13 13.28 -1.46
N ALA A 220 4.04 13.50 -2.21
CA ALA A 220 2.78 13.99 -1.66
C ALA A 220 2.20 13.05 -0.60
N ASN A 221 2.29 11.73 -0.81
CA ASN A 221 1.91 10.73 0.20
C ASN A 221 2.78 10.84 1.45
N ALA A 222 4.11 10.97 1.32
CA ALA A 222 5.01 11.11 2.45
C ALA A 222 4.70 12.34 3.31
N LEU A 223 4.43 13.50 2.67
CA LEU A 223 3.99 14.72 3.36
C LEU A 223 2.65 14.49 4.09
N ASN A 224 1.68 13.86 3.42
CA ASN A 224 0.38 13.53 4.01
C ASN A 224 0.52 12.63 5.25
N TYR A 225 1.34 11.57 5.19
CA TYR A 225 1.59 10.68 6.33
C TYR A 225 2.32 11.38 7.48
N ALA A 226 3.25 12.29 7.16
CA ALA A 226 3.97 13.11 8.14
C ALA A 226 3.08 14.17 8.82
N ASN A 227 1.88 14.45 8.27
CA ASN A 227 1.08 15.64 8.57
C ASN A 227 1.91 16.94 8.44
N ASP A 228 2.71 17.01 7.39
CA ASP A 228 3.66 18.10 7.13
C ASP A 228 3.33 18.80 5.81
N ASP A 229 3.59 20.12 5.76
CA ASP A 229 3.36 21.03 4.62
C ASP A 229 2.19 20.63 3.70
N MET A 230 0.96 20.78 4.22
CA MET A 230 -0.26 20.39 3.51
C MET A 230 -0.45 21.14 2.18
N GLN A 231 0.03 22.39 2.08
CA GLN A 231 -0.06 23.16 0.84
C GLN A 231 0.87 22.59 -0.23
N HIS A 232 2.07 22.16 0.15
CA HIS A 232 2.98 21.50 -0.76
C HIS A 232 2.46 20.13 -1.20
N ALA A 233 1.93 19.33 -0.27
CA ALA A 233 1.30 18.05 -0.60
C ALA A 233 0.17 18.22 -1.64
N LEU A 234 -0.70 19.22 -1.43
CA LEU A 234 -1.76 19.59 -2.37
C LEU A 234 -1.21 19.94 -3.76
N ALA A 235 -0.15 20.75 -3.84
CA ALA A 235 0.47 21.12 -5.11
C ALA A 235 1.06 19.91 -5.84
N LEU A 236 1.74 19.01 -5.11
CA LEU A 236 2.36 17.81 -5.66
C LEU A 236 1.31 16.81 -6.17
N TYR A 237 0.22 16.56 -5.43
CA TYR A 237 -0.88 15.71 -5.93
C TYR A 237 -1.46 16.25 -7.23
N ASN A 238 -1.72 17.57 -7.30
CA ASN A 238 -2.27 18.19 -8.50
C ASN A 238 -1.31 18.06 -9.70
N GLN A 239 0.00 18.25 -9.49
CA GLN A 239 1.01 18.06 -10.54
C GLN A 239 1.09 16.59 -11.00
N ALA A 240 1.14 15.64 -10.07
CA ALA A 240 1.20 14.21 -10.38
C ALA A 240 -0.02 13.75 -11.21
N ILE A 241 -1.23 14.18 -10.82
CA ILE A 241 -2.47 13.88 -11.54
C ILE A 241 -2.49 14.56 -12.92
N ALA A 242 -1.97 15.78 -13.04
CA ALA A 242 -1.88 16.46 -14.33
C ALA A 242 -0.96 15.73 -15.32
N PHE A 243 0.15 15.15 -14.84
CA PHE A 243 1.04 14.34 -15.67
C PHE A 243 0.43 12.98 -16.04
N ASN A 244 -0.33 12.35 -15.14
CA ASN A 244 -0.93 11.04 -15.39
C ASN A 244 -2.41 10.96 -14.94
N PRO A 245 -3.34 11.55 -15.72
CA PRO A 245 -4.74 11.71 -15.31
C PRO A 245 -5.56 10.41 -15.27
N ASN A 246 -5.01 9.32 -15.81
CA ASN A 246 -5.71 8.02 -15.88
C ASN A 246 -5.41 7.12 -14.66
N ARG A 247 -4.53 7.54 -13.74
CA ARG A 247 -4.19 6.77 -12.53
C ARG A 247 -5.24 6.97 -11.46
N VAL A 248 -6.23 6.07 -11.42
CA VAL A 248 -7.30 6.08 -10.41
C VAL A 248 -6.75 6.04 -8.98
N GLU A 249 -5.65 5.33 -8.76
CA GLU A 249 -4.92 5.26 -7.47
C GLU A 249 -4.51 6.66 -6.97
N TYR A 250 -4.06 7.54 -7.87
CA TYR A 250 -3.66 8.89 -7.50
C TYR A 250 -4.86 9.71 -7.04
N CYS A 251 -5.97 9.62 -7.78
CA CYS A 251 -7.21 10.30 -7.44
C CYS A 251 -7.73 9.86 -6.07
N ILE A 252 -7.65 8.57 -5.75
CA ILE A 252 -8.12 8.03 -4.47
C ILE A 252 -7.28 8.57 -3.31
N ASN A 253 -5.95 8.50 -3.39
CA ASN A 253 -5.09 9.03 -2.32
C ASN A 253 -5.22 10.54 -2.18
N TYR A 254 -5.35 11.26 -3.29
CA TYR A 254 -5.61 12.70 -3.27
C TYR A 254 -6.97 13.02 -2.61
N ALA A 255 -8.02 12.27 -2.92
CA ALA A 255 -9.32 12.40 -2.27
C ALA A 255 -9.22 12.13 -0.76
N HIS A 256 -8.52 11.07 -0.34
CA HIS A 256 -8.27 10.79 1.08
C HIS A 256 -7.51 11.93 1.76
N PHE A 257 -6.49 12.50 1.10
CA PHE A 257 -5.78 13.68 1.59
C PHE A 257 -6.72 14.87 1.77
N LEU A 258 -7.57 15.17 0.78
CA LEU A 258 -8.54 16.27 0.86
C LEU A 258 -9.55 16.05 2.01
N LEU A 259 -10.09 14.83 2.13
CA LEU A 259 -11.05 14.47 3.16
C LEU A 259 -10.44 14.53 4.58
N LYS A 260 -9.20 14.06 4.74
CA LYS A 260 -8.43 14.18 5.99
C LYS A 260 -8.27 15.64 6.41
N ASN A 261 -8.04 16.52 5.44
CA ASN A 261 -7.80 17.96 5.63
C ASN A 261 -9.07 18.81 5.46
N LEU A 262 -10.25 18.22 5.64
CA LEU A 262 -11.56 18.90 5.70
C LEU A 262 -12.00 19.59 4.39
N HIS A 263 -11.36 19.29 3.26
CA HIS A 263 -11.79 19.71 1.94
C HIS A 263 -12.89 18.77 1.41
N PHE A 264 -14.03 18.69 2.11
CA PHE A 264 -15.03 17.65 1.90
C PHE A 264 -15.67 17.66 0.52
N GLU A 265 -16.11 18.82 0.02
CA GLU A 265 -16.79 18.91 -1.28
C GLU A 265 -15.90 18.38 -2.42
N GLU A 266 -14.65 18.86 -2.49
CA GLU A 266 -13.71 18.41 -3.50
C GLU A 266 -13.26 16.97 -3.24
N GLY A 267 -12.99 16.61 -1.98
CA GLY A 267 -12.57 15.29 -1.57
C GLY A 267 -13.58 14.21 -1.99
N PHE A 268 -14.87 14.38 -1.65
CA PHE A 268 -15.89 13.41 -2.07
C PHE A 268 -16.11 13.40 -3.58
N ARG A 269 -16.01 14.56 -4.26
CA ARG A 269 -16.11 14.64 -5.73
C ARG A 269 -15.02 13.80 -6.39
N ILE A 270 -13.78 13.94 -5.97
CA ILE A 270 -12.66 13.17 -6.52
C ILE A 270 -12.77 11.71 -6.09
N TYR A 271 -13.27 11.44 -4.88
CA TYR A 271 -13.43 10.08 -4.38
C TYR A 271 -14.38 9.22 -5.22
N GLU A 272 -15.26 9.82 -6.04
CA GLU A 272 -16.09 9.09 -7.02
C GLU A 272 -15.28 8.30 -8.04
N GLU A 273 -14.03 8.67 -8.29
CA GLU A 273 -13.10 7.95 -9.17
C GLU A 273 -12.88 6.50 -8.71
N ARG A 274 -13.06 6.20 -7.40
CA ARG A 274 -12.97 4.84 -6.85
C ARG A 274 -13.88 3.84 -7.58
N LYS A 275 -15.00 4.30 -8.14
CA LYS A 275 -15.96 3.46 -8.88
C LYS A 275 -15.36 2.82 -10.13
N LYS A 276 -14.24 3.35 -10.62
CA LYS A 276 -13.48 2.78 -11.75
C LYS A 276 -12.59 1.60 -11.32
N LEU A 277 -12.37 1.39 -10.02
CA LEU A 277 -11.60 0.23 -9.54
C LEU A 277 -12.37 -1.08 -9.75
N PRO A 278 -11.69 -2.17 -10.12
CA PRO A 278 -12.31 -3.47 -10.26
C PRO A 278 -13.00 -3.92 -8.97
N LYS A 279 -14.20 -4.50 -9.09
CA LYS A 279 -15.00 -5.03 -7.97
C LYS A 279 -15.36 -4.01 -6.88
N MET A 280 -15.22 -2.71 -7.17
CA MET A 280 -15.61 -1.67 -6.21
C MET A 280 -17.13 -1.66 -6.01
N LEU A 281 -17.90 -1.61 -7.08
CA LEU A 281 -19.37 -1.60 -7.04
C LEU A 281 -19.96 -3.03 -7.11
N PRO A 282 -21.14 -3.27 -6.50
CA PRO A 282 -21.86 -4.54 -6.66
C PRO A 282 -22.25 -4.80 -8.13
N GLU A 283 -21.90 -5.98 -8.67
CA GLU A 283 -22.07 -6.32 -10.10
C GLU A 283 -23.54 -6.32 -10.59
N ASN A 284 -24.50 -6.57 -9.68
CA ASN A 284 -25.92 -6.70 -10.00
C ASN A 284 -26.73 -5.42 -9.80
N ILE A 285 -26.09 -4.31 -9.43
CA ILE A 285 -26.77 -3.03 -9.19
C ILE A 285 -26.23 -1.98 -10.15
N ILE A 286 -27.13 -1.44 -10.98
CA ILE A 286 -26.79 -0.34 -11.87
C ILE A 286 -26.86 0.96 -11.07
N ASN A 287 -25.73 1.64 -10.89
CA ASN A 287 -25.71 2.97 -10.31
C ASN A 287 -26.40 3.96 -11.26
N LEU A 288 -27.57 4.48 -10.88
CA LEU A 288 -28.33 5.45 -11.67
C LEU A 288 -28.03 6.89 -11.27
N TRP A 289 -27.32 7.09 -10.16
CA TRP A 289 -26.89 8.40 -9.73
C TRP A 289 -25.54 8.80 -10.33
N GLN A 290 -25.48 10.03 -10.83
CA GLN A 290 -24.24 10.69 -11.28
C GLN A 290 -24.21 12.11 -10.72
N TYR A 291 -23.02 12.54 -10.30
CA TYR A 291 -22.83 13.92 -9.86
C TYR A 291 -22.84 14.85 -11.07
N ASN A 292 -23.70 15.87 -11.03
CA ASN A 292 -23.88 16.85 -12.11
C ASN A 292 -23.29 18.23 -11.79
N GLY A 293 -22.52 18.36 -10.70
CA GLY A 293 -21.94 19.63 -10.24
C GLY A 293 -22.72 20.33 -9.14
N GLU A 294 -23.91 19.84 -8.79
CA GLU A 294 -24.75 20.44 -7.75
C GLU A 294 -25.28 19.37 -6.77
N GLN A 295 -25.81 19.83 -5.63
CA GLN A 295 -26.51 18.96 -4.69
C GLN A 295 -27.68 18.27 -5.39
N SER A 296 -27.85 16.96 -5.12
CA SER A 296 -28.89 16.18 -5.77
C SER A 296 -30.28 16.47 -5.20
N ASP A 297 -31.26 16.62 -6.10
CA ASP A 297 -32.67 16.68 -5.75
C ASP A 297 -33.28 15.28 -5.71
N PHE A 298 -33.67 14.84 -4.52
CA PHE A 298 -34.35 13.57 -4.25
C PHE A 298 -35.86 13.74 -4.03
N THR A 299 -36.40 14.96 -4.18
CA THR A 299 -37.82 15.25 -3.97
C THR A 299 -38.67 14.32 -4.84
N ASN A 300 -39.68 13.68 -4.23
CA ASN A 300 -40.58 12.72 -4.88
C ASN A 300 -39.94 11.42 -5.43
N LYS A 301 -38.65 11.15 -5.17
CA LYS A 301 -37.95 9.94 -5.64
C LYS A 301 -37.89 8.86 -4.57
N PHE A 302 -38.07 7.61 -4.98
CA PHE A 302 -37.68 6.43 -4.22
C PHE A 302 -36.20 6.12 -4.48
N VAL A 303 -35.39 6.18 -3.43
CA VAL A 303 -33.93 6.03 -3.52
C VAL A 303 -33.50 4.69 -2.95
N LEU A 304 -32.90 3.86 -3.79
CA LEU A 304 -32.18 2.68 -3.39
C LEU A 304 -30.73 3.05 -3.06
N VAL A 305 -30.31 2.79 -1.83
CA VAL A 305 -28.91 2.89 -1.40
C VAL A 305 -28.33 1.49 -1.35
N TYR A 306 -27.10 1.31 -1.80
CA TYR A 306 -26.41 0.01 -1.70
C TYR A 306 -25.05 0.16 -1.03
N HIS A 307 -24.68 -0.84 -0.22
CA HIS A 307 -23.35 -0.91 0.36
C HIS A 307 -22.29 -1.18 -0.72
N GLU A 308 -21.06 -0.80 -0.44
CA GLU A 308 -19.92 -1.00 -1.33
C GLU A 308 -18.80 -1.68 -0.55
N GLN A 309 -18.14 -0.94 0.32
CA GLN A 309 -16.91 -1.31 1.04
C GLN A 309 -17.15 -2.18 2.30
N GLY A 310 -16.29 -2.02 3.32
CA GLY A 310 -16.33 -2.81 4.54
C GLY A 310 -17.49 -2.47 5.49
N PHE A 311 -17.60 -3.23 6.57
CA PHE A 311 -18.60 -2.99 7.61
C PHE A 311 -18.41 -1.63 8.29
N GLY A 312 -17.15 -1.24 8.57
CA GLY A 312 -16.83 0.07 9.18
C GLY A 312 -17.28 1.24 8.31
N ASP A 313 -16.99 1.19 7.01
CA ASP A 313 -17.45 2.19 6.04
C ASP A 313 -18.98 2.28 6.03
N SER A 314 -19.63 1.11 6.03
CA SER A 314 -21.09 1.06 5.95
C SER A 314 -21.74 1.69 7.19
N ILE A 315 -21.23 1.37 8.38
CA ILE A 315 -21.70 1.97 9.65
C ILE A 315 -21.44 3.49 9.65
N MET A 316 -20.25 3.90 9.22
CA MET A 316 -19.85 5.30 9.19
C MET A 316 -20.74 6.12 8.26
N PHE A 317 -20.92 5.69 7.01
CA PHE A 317 -21.70 6.40 6.00
C PHE A 317 -23.22 6.22 6.19
N ALA A 318 -23.69 5.24 6.95
CA ALA A 318 -25.10 5.10 7.32
C ALA A 318 -25.66 6.35 8.02
N ARG A 319 -24.82 7.17 8.65
CA ARG A 319 -25.21 8.46 9.25
C ARG A 319 -25.94 9.40 8.29
N PHE A 320 -25.75 9.25 6.98
CA PHE A 320 -26.38 10.10 5.97
C PHE A 320 -27.77 9.60 5.54
N LEU A 321 -28.15 8.37 5.92
CA LEU A 321 -29.45 7.80 5.58
C LEU A 321 -30.63 8.56 6.19
N PRO A 322 -30.60 9.02 7.46
CA PRO A 322 -31.70 9.84 8.02
C PRO A 322 -31.91 11.15 7.25
N LEU A 323 -30.81 11.83 6.88
CA LEU A 323 -30.89 13.06 6.08
C LEU A 323 -31.46 12.80 4.69
N LEU A 324 -31.07 11.70 4.05
CA LEU A 324 -31.64 11.28 2.78
C LEU A 324 -33.14 10.95 2.92
N ALA A 325 -33.54 10.26 3.98
CA ALA A 325 -34.94 9.91 4.24
C ALA A 325 -35.84 11.15 4.44
N GLN A 326 -35.28 12.25 4.97
CA GLN A 326 -36.01 13.54 5.04
C GLN A 326 -36.16 14.25 3.69
N ARG A 327 -35.29 13.97 2.73
CA ARG A 327 -35.23 14.66 1.42
C ARG A 327 -35.82 13.83 0.27
N ALA A 328 -36.03 12.54 0.47
CA ALA A 328 -36.57 11.61 -0.52
C ALA A 328 -38.03 11.23 -0.22
N LYS A 329 -38.75 10.71 -1.22
CA LYS A 329 -40.09 10.14 -1.01
C LYS A 329 -40.06 8.83 -0.21
N GLY A 330 -38.98 8.08 -0.38
CA GLY A 330 -38.71 6.85 0.34
C GLY A 330 -37.29 6.39 0.09
N VAL A 331 -36.72 5.68 1.07
CA VAL A 331 -35.36 5.17 1.02
C VAL A 331 -35.39 3.68 1.35
N CYS A 332 -34.62 2.88 0.63
CA CYS A 332 -34.31 1.52 1.00
C CYS A 332 -32.81 1.29 0.89
N ILE A 333 -32.20 0.62 1.86
CA ILE A 333 -30.79 0.24 1.80
C ILE A 333 -30.62 -1.27 1.60
N ILE A 334 -29.76 -1.64 0.65
CA ILE A 334 -29.15 -2.97 0.59
C ILE A 334 -27.87 -2.91 1.44
N ALA A 335 -27.87 -3.55 2.60
CA ALA A 335 -26.74 -3.65 3.50
C ALA A 335 -26.13 -5.05 3.47
N GLN A 336 -24.88 -5.19 3.91
CA GLN A 336 -24.29 -6.51 4.13
C GLN A 336 -25.15 -7.27 5.15
N LYS A 337 -25.36 -8.56 4.96
CA LYS A 337 -26.25 -9.39 5.81
C LYS A 337 -26.05 -9.20 7.34
N PRO A 338 -24.82 -9.16 7.89
CA PRO A 338 -24.59 -8.90 9.32
C PRO A 338 -24.98 -7.50 9.83
N LEU A 339 -25.20 -6.53 8.94
CA LEU A 339 -25.62 -5.17 9.28
C LEU A 339 -27.13 -4.95 9.16
N VAL A 340 -27.86 -5.86 8.51
CA VAL A 340 -29.31 -5.71 8.30
C VAL A 340 -30.07 -5.51 9.62
N PRO A 341 -29.85 -6.33 10.67
CA PRO A 341 -30.54 -6.15 11.95
C PRO A 341 -30.20 -4.82 12.64
N LEU A 342 -28.96 -4.35 12.53
CA LEU A 342 -28.53 -3.06 13.07
C LEU A 342 -29.22 -1.90 12.35
N PHE A 343 -29.16 -1.88 11.01
CA PHE A 343 -29.74 -0.79 10.21
C PHE A 343 -31.26 -0.76 10.27
N ALA A 344 -31.93 -1.88 10.55
CA ALA A 344 -33.36 -1.91 10.82
C ALA A 344 -33.75 -1.04 12.03
N LYS A 345 -32.85 -0.85 13.02
CA LYS A 345 -33.07 0.06 14.16
C LYS A 345 -33.14 1.55 13.76
N MET A 346 -32.80 1.91 12.52
CA MET A 346 -32.88 3.29 12.00
C MET A 346 -34.25 3.66 11.45
N GLN A 347 -35.23 2.74 11.45
CA GLN A 347 -36.55 2.90 10.81
C GLN A 347 -36.48 3.17 9.30
N ILE A 348 -35.42 2.73 8.64
CA ILE A 348 -35.28 2.79 7.18
C ILE A 348 -35.37 1.35 6.64
N PRO A 349 -36.21 1.07 5.63
CA PRO A 349 -36.27 -0.23 4.98
C PRO A 349 -34.86 -0.75 4.62
N CYS A 350 -34.48 -1.88 5.20
CA CYS A 350 -33.14 -2.46 5.04
C CYS A 350 -33.25 -3.93 4.63
N VAL A 351 -32.51 -4.33 3.59
CA VAL A 351 -32.48 -5.69 3.05
C VAL A 351 -31.04 -6.11 2.74
N ASP A 352 -30.80 -7.39 2.52
CA ASP A 352 -29.48 -7.97 2.17
C ASP A 352 -29.30 -8.22 0.66
N SER A 353 -30.34 -8.01 -0.16
CA SER A 353 -30.28 -8.34 -1.58
C SER A 353 -31.30 -7.59 -2.43
N LEU A 354 -30.95 -7.33 -3.69
CA LEU A 354 -31.75 -6.55 -4.64
C LEU A 354 -33.13 -7.14 -4.92
N ASN A 355 -33.28 -8.47 -4.90
CA ASN A 355 -34.57 -9.14 -5.13
C ASN A 355 -35.63 -8.87 -4.05
N LYS A 356 -35.24 -8.31 -2.90
CA LYS A 356 -36.14 -7.89 -1.81
C LYS A 356 -36.51 -6.41 -1.90
N VAL A 357 -35.95 -5.68 -2.87
CA VAL A 357 -36.21 -4.25 -3.07
C VAL A 357 -37.42 -4.09 -3.99
N GLY A 358 -38.30 -3.14 -3.65
CA GLY A 358 -39.41 -2.71 -4.50
C GLY A 358 -38.95 -1.84 -5.68
N GLN A 359 -39.89 -1.11 -6.28
CA GLN A 359 -39.56 -0.14 -7.32
C GLN A 359 -38.78 1.05 -6.74
N TYR A 360 -37.75 1.51 -7.46
CA TYR A 360 -36.95 2.69 -7.13
C TYR A 360 -36.72 3.54 -8.38
N ASP A 361 -36.49 4.84 -8.17
CA ASP A 361 -36.23 5.82 -9.24
C ASP A 361 -34.72 6.09 -9.39
N VAL A 362 -33.96 5.97 -8.30
CA VAL A 362 -32.51 6.20 -8.25
C VAL A 362 -31.87 5.09 -7.44
N ALA A 363 -30.73 4.58 -7.92
CA ALA A 363 -29.82 3.74 -7.14
C ALA A 363 -28.49 4.48 -6.95
N ILE A 364 -27.99 4.54 -5.71
CA ILE A 364 -26.78 5.27 -5.33
C ILE A 364 -25.94 4.49 -4.31
N SER A 365 -24.61 4.57 -4.46
CA SER A 365 -23.68 4.01 -3.46
C SER A 365 -23.82 4.75 -2.13
N LEU A 366 -23.80 4.00 -1.03
CA LEU A 366 -23.78 4.55 0.33
C LEU A 366 -22.62 5.55 0.54
N VAL A 367 -21.47 5.27 -0.07
CA VAL A 367 -20.26 6.10 0.04
C VAL A 367 -20.36 7.39 -0.80
N SER A 368 -21.31 7.47 -1.74
CA SER A 368 -21.59 8.67 -2.54
C SER A 368 -22.59 9.62 -1.88
N LEU A 369 -23.26 9.21 -0.79
CA LEU A 369 -24.26 10.04 -0.10
C LEU A 369 -23.75 11.40 0.38
N PRO A 370 -22.53 11.56 0.95
CA PRO A 370 -22.06 12.87 1.39
C PRO A 370 -22.04 13.88 0.24
N LEU A 371 -21.53 13.48 -0.93
CA LEU A 371 -21.50 14.32 -2.12
C LEU A 371 -22.91 14.64 -2.62
N ALA A 372 -23.77 13.63 -2.73
CA ALA A 372 -25.13 13.80 -3.23
C ALA A 372 -25.99 14.70 -2.32
N LEU A 373 -25.76 14.65 -1.01
CA LEU A 373 -26.45 15.45 -0.01
C LEU A 373 -25.83 16.84 0.20
N GLY A 374 -24.70 17.13 -0.45
CA GLY A 374 -24.04 18.43 -0.40
C GLY A 374 -23.32 18.68 0.92
N ILE A 375 -22.64 17.68 1.48
CA ILE A 375 -21.81 17.82 2.69
C ILE A 375 -20.51 18.53 2.33
N LYS A 376 -20.28 19.72 2.88
CA LYS A 376 -19.13 20.57 2.55
C LYS A 376 -18.27 20.92 3.76
N SER A 377 -18.81 20.83 4.97
CA SER A 377 -18.10 21.17 6.21
C SER A 377 -18.32 20.18 7.35
N VAL A 378 -17.64 20.40 8.48
CA VAL A 378 -17.83 19.60 9.71
C VAL A 378 -19.23 19.85 10.29
N GLU A 379 -19.77 21.06 10.15
CA GLU A 379 -21.13 21.38 10.57
C GLU A 379 -22.16 20.57 9.78
N ASP A 380 -21.99 20.45 8.45
CA ASP A 380 -22.87 19.60 7.63
C ASP A 380 -22.79 18.13 8.04
N LEU A 381 -21.58 17.67 8.39
CA LEU A 381 -21.34 16.29 8.82
C LEU A 381 -22.08 15.95 10.13
N HIS A 382 -22.26 16.93 11.01
CA HIS A 382 -22.85 16.76 12.35
C HIS A 382 -24.32 17.18 12.41
N ALA A 383 -24.86 17.77 11.33
CA ALA A 383 -26.23 18.30 11.28
C ALA A 383 -27.32 17.29 11.66
N MET A 384 -27.08 15.99 11.45
CA MET A 384 -27.96 14.91 11.88
C MET A 384 -27.15 13.74 12.47
N PRO A 385 -27.02 13.63 13.80
CA PRO A 385 -26.35 12.48 14.40
C PRO A 385 -27.11 11.19 14.08
N LEU A 386 -26.36 10.10 13.90
CA LEU A 386 -26.93 8.78 13.70
C LEU A 386 -27.69 8.36 14.97
N LYS A 387 -28.97 8.00 14.83
CA LYS A 387 -29.80 7.50 15.93
C LYS A 387 -30.31 6.11 15.60
N TYR A 388 -30.14 5.19 16.54
CA TYR A 388 -30.75 3.87 16.53
C TYR A 388 -31.86 3.86 17.58
N GLU A 389 -33.09 3.49 17.19
CA GLU A 389 -34.20 3.39 18.15
C GLU A 389 -34.16 2.06 18.90
N ASP A 390 -34.43 2.13 20.21
CA ASP A 390 -34.66 0.96 21.03
C ASP A 390 -36.09 0.43 20.82
N ILE A 391 -36.22 -0.76 20.23
CA ILE A 391 -37.50 -1.47 20.23
C ILE A 391 -37.67 -2.11 21.62
N LYS A 392 -38.34 -1.36 22.52
CA LYS A 392 -38.73 -1.65 23.92
C LYS A 392 -37.85 -0.98 24.98
N GLU A 393 -38.29 0.19 25.43
CA GLU A 393 -38.01 0.67 26.79
C GLU A 393 -38.89 -0.10 27.79
N SER A 394 -38.28 -0.92 28.63
CA SER A 394 -38.69 -0.99 30.03
C SER A 394 -37.60 -0.27 30.82
N ASP A 395 -37.91 0.95 31.24
CA ASP A 395 -37.06 1.81 32.07
C ASP A 395 -36.99 1.22 33.49
N ASP A 396 -36.35 0.06 33.63
CA ASP A 396 -35.86 -0.45 34.91
C ASP A 396 -34.43 0.05 35.09
N ARG A 397 -34.28 1.37 35.29
CA ARG A 397 -33.08 1.92 35.92
C ARG A 397 -33.10 1.53 37.40
N GLU A 398 -32.94 0.24 37.67
CA GLU A 398 -32.40 -0.18 38.96
C GLU A 398 -31.05 0.50 39.12
N THR A 399 -30.92 1.27 40.20
CA THR A 399 -29.71 1.92 40.65
C THR A 399 -28.63 0.88 40.90
N LYS A 400 -27.92 0.47 39.84
CA LYS A 400 -26.73 -0.37 39.93
C LYS A 400 -25.58 0.47 40.50
N ASP A 401 -24.85 -0.16 41.40
CA ASP A 401 -23.66 0.37 42.07
C ASP A 401 -22.70 0.96 41.02
N LYS A 402 -22.53 2.30 41.03
CA LYS A 402 -21.72 3.04 40.05
C LYS A 402 -20.20 2.90 40.25
N SER A 403 -19.76 1.98 41.10
CA SER A 403 -18.35 1.84 41.47
C SER A 403 -17.51 1.09 40.43
N ILE A 404 -18.11 0.23 39.61
CA ILE A 404 -17.41 -0.55 38.57
C ILE A 404 -17.76 -0.02 37.18
N LYS A 405 -16.74 0.32 36.39
CA LYS A 405 -16.87 0.79 35.00
C LYS A 405 -16.79 -0.37 34.01
N LYS A 406 -17.64 -0.38 32.98
CA LYS A 406 -17.63 -1.41 31.94
C LYS A 406 -16.88 -0.94 30.70
N ILE A 407 -15.85 -1.68 30.31
CA ILE A 407 -15.01 -1.37 29.15
C ILE A 407 -15.15 -2.50 28.12
N GLY A 408 -15.64 -2.17 26.93
CA GLY A 408 -15.61 -3.08 25.78
C GLY A 408 -14.29 -2.98 25.04
N ILE A 409 -13.64 -4.09 24.69
CA ILE A 409 -12.37 -4.10 23.96
C ILE A 409 -12.47 -4.82 22.61
N CYS A 410 -11.91 -4.22 21.56
CA CYS A 410 -11.69 -4.87 20.27
C CYS A 410 -10.25 -4.65 19.84
N PHE A 411 -9.41 -5.68 19.92
CA PHE A 411 -7.95 -5.54 19.79
C PHE A 411 -7.35 -6.23 18.56
N SER A 412 -8.19 -6.89 17.76
CA SER A 412 -7.75 -7.64 16.59
C SER A 412 -8.83 -7.67 15.51
N THR A 413 -8.43 -7.91 14.28
CA THR A 413 -9.32 -8.10 13.14
C THR A 413 -9.04 -9.44 12.47
N ASP A 414 -9.98 -9.92 11.65
CA ASP A 414 -9.85 -11.23 10.98
C ASP A 414 -8.64 -11.25 10.03
N SER A 415 -7.88 -12.36 10.08
CA SER A 415 -6.58 -12.53 9.41
C SER A 415 -6.61 -12.59 7.87
N HIS A 416 -7.79 -12.51 7.25
CA HIS A 416 -7.94 -12.55 5.79
C HIS A 416 -7.66 -11.21 5.10
N PHE A 417 -7.41 -10.14 5.86
CA PHE A 417 -7.03 -8.83 5.32
C PHE A 417 -5.50 -8.63 5.41
N SER A 418 -4.88 -8.13 4.34
CA SER A 418 -3.41 -7.93 4.25
C SER A 418 -2.83 -7.00 5.33
N GLU A 419 -3.66 -6.13 5.91
CA GLU A 419 -3.29 -5.17 6.97
C GLU A 419 -3.71 -5.61 8.37
N ALA A 420 -4.32 -6.80 8.52
CA ALA A 420 -4.91 -7.26 9.77
C ALA A 420 -3.88 -7.32 10.91
N GLU A 421 -2.69 -7.85 10.62
CA GLU A 421 -1.60 -7.97 11.59
C GLU A 421 -1.09 -6.58 12.02
N ALA A 422 -0.93 -5.66 11.07
CA ALA A 422 -0.41 -4.32 11.35
C ALA A 422 -1.36 -3.48 12.22
N LYS A 423 -2.68 -3.67 12.07
CA LYS A 423 -3.71 -2.95 12.84
C LYS A 423 -4.04 -3.59 14.19
N SER A 424 -3.62 -4.84 14.43
CA SER A 424 -3.94 -5.56 15.66
C SER A 424 -2.92 -5.27 16.75
N ILE A 425 -3.41 -5.00 17.97
CA ILE A 425 -2.58 -4.88 19.17
C ILE A 425 -2.52 -6.24 19.88
N PRO A 426 -1.32 -6.74 20.25
CA PRO A 426 -1.22 -7.96 21.05
C PRO A 426 -2.00 -7.82 22.37
N LEU A 427 -2.90 -8.76 22.65
CA LEU A 427 -3.80 -8.70 23.82
C LEU A 427 -3.05 -8.47 25.13
N HIS A 428 -1.89 -9.12 25.33
CA HIS A 428 -1.11 -8.98 26.55
C HIS A 428 -0.69 -7.53 26.82
N ILE A 429 -0.32 -6.77 25.79
CA ILE A 429 0.06 -5.35 25.92
C ILE A 429 -1.12 -4.51 26.45
N LEU A 430 -2.33 -4.79 25.94
CA LEU A 430 -3.54 -4.10 26.39
C LEU A 430 -3.91 -4.51 27.82
N MET A 431 -3.80 -5.80 28.14
CA MET A 431 -4.16 -6.33 29.46
C MET A 431 -3.18 -5.92 30.55
N ASP A 432 -1.88 -5.78 30.24
CA ASP A 432 -0.88 -5.25 31.18
C ASP A 432 -1.30 -3.87 31.74
N VAL A 433 -2.03 -3.08 30.95
CA VAL A 433 -2.59 -1.79 31.39
C VAL A 433 -3.91 -1.96 32.14
N LEU A 434 -4.85 -2.72 31.57
CA LEU A 434 -6.22 -2.80 32.10
C LEU A 434 -6.28 -3.55 33.45
N GLN A 435 -5.44 -4.56 33.66
CA GLN A 435 -5.44 -5.35 34.89
C GLN A 435 -5.01 -4.54 36.13
N GLU A 436 -4.27 -3.44 35.97
CA GLU A 436 -3.94 -2.54 37.09
C GLU A 436 -5.21 -1.95 37.74
N TYR A 437 -6.32 -1.90 37.01
CA TYR A 437 -7.60 -1.34 37.43
C TYR A 437 -8.69 -2.41 37.66
N HIS A 438 -8.34 -3.70 37.76
CA HIS A 438 -9.31 -4.80 37.84
C HIS A 438 -10.34 -4.71 38.99
N HIS A 439 -10.07 -3.95 40.05
CA HIS A 439 -11.04 -3.68 41.12
C HIS A 439 -12.07 -2.59 40.77
N ASN A 440 -11.83 -1.82 39.72
CA ASN A 440 -12.64 -0.68 39.29
C ASN A 440 -13.31 -0.88 37.93
N ILE A 441 -12.93 -1.91 37.17
CA ILE A 441 -13.45 -2.14 35.82
C ILE A 441 -13.87 -3.59 35.58
N GLU A 442 -14.87 -3.78 34.73
CA GLU A 442 -15.19 -5.05 34.06
C GLU A 442 -14.83 -4.92 32.58
N ILE A 443 -14.18 -5.94 32.02
CA ILE A 443 -13.72 -5.96 30.64
C ILE A 443 -14.58 -6.92 29.83
N TYR A 444 -15.12 -6.44 28.71
CA TYR A 444 -15.95 -7.22 27.80
C TYR A 444 -15.25 -7.33 26.45
N SER A 445 -15.20 -8.53 25.87
CA SER A 445 -14.70 -8.70 24.50
C SER A 445 -15.75 -8.27 23.49
N LEU A 446 -15.33 -7.46 22.51
CA LEU A 446 -16.08 -7.09 21.30
C LEU A 446 -15.44 -7.68 20.04
N ASN A 447 -14.50 -8.61 20.19
CA ASN A 447 -13.94 -9.37 19.07
C ASN A 447 -14.89 -10.51 18.68
N LYS A 448 -15.26 -10.61 17.40
CA LYS A 448 -16.14 -11.67 16.91
C LYS A 448 -15.45 -13.04 16.85
N ALA A 449 -14.18 -13.07 16.44
CA ALA A 449 -13.39 -14.29 16.40
C ALA A 449 -12.88 -14.63 17.80
N GLN A 450 -12.83 -15.93 18.13
CA GLN A 450 -12.18 -16.38 19.35
C GLN A 450 -10.68 -16.08 19.24
N CYS A 451 -10.22 -15.12 20.04
CA CYS A 451 -8.82 -14.74 20.07
C CYS A 451 -8.01 -15.74 20.90
N GLU A 452 -6.82 -16.10 20.41
CA GLU A 452 -5.89 -16.89 21.22
C GLU A 452 -5.60 -16.20 22.55
N HIS A 453 -5.51 -16.99 23.61
CA HIS A 453 -5.15 -16.53 24.96
C HIS A 453 -6.15 -15.60 25.65
N ILE A 454 -7.33 -15.36 25.08
CA ILE A 454 -8.36 -14.55 25.75
C ILE A 454 -8.77 -15.15 27.11
N ASP A 455 -8.82 -16.48 27.20
CA ASP A 455 -9.15 -17.23 28.42
C ASP A 455 -8.10 -17.11 29.54
N LYS A 456 -6.93 -16.52 29.26
CA LYS A 456 -5.90 -16.23 30.29
C LYS A 456 -6.27 -15.03 31.17
N TYR A 457 -7.26 -14.24 30.74
CA TYR A 457 -7.66 -12.99 31.34
C TYR A 457 -9.12 -13.06 31.78
N ASP A 458 -9.47 -12.28 32.80
CA ASP A 458 -10.86 -12.13 33.25
C ASP A 458 -11.61 -11.18 32.29
N ILE A 459 -11.91 -11.69 31.09
CA ILE A 459 -12.61 -10.97 30.02
C ILE A 459 -13.95 -11.64 29.80
N ILE A 460 -15.02 -10.87 29.97
CA ILE A 460 -16.40 -11.33 29.77
C ILE A 460 -16.67 -11.43 28.26
N GLN A 461 -17.06 -12.61 27.81
CA GLN A 461 -17.44 -12.88 26.43
C GLN A 461 -18.96 -13.03 26.34
N ARG A 462 -19.56 -12.45 25.29
CA ARG A 462 -20.99 -12.59 24.97
C ARG A 462 -21.11 -13.02 23.51
N ASP A 463 -22.17 -13.78 23.21
CA ASP A 463 -22.44 -14.22 21.84
C ASP A 463 -22.74 -13.01 20.94
N MET A 464 -22.09 -12.97 19.77
CA MET A 464 -22.27 -11.92 18.76
C MET A 464 -22.47 -12.54 17.38
N ASN A 465 -23.73 -12.68 16.95
CA ASN A 465 -24.05 -13.26 15.65
C ASN A 465 -23.93 -12.20 14.54
N ASP A 466 -24.37 -10.97 14.85
CA ASP A 466 -24.42 -9.83 13.95
C ASP A 466 -24.13 -8.51 14.68
N PHE A 467 -24.17 -7.38 13.97
CA PHE A 467 -23.85 -6.07 14.56
C PHE A 467 -24.97 -5.49 15.44
N ALA A 468 -26.19 -6.04 15.42
CA ALA A 468 -27.21 -5.66 16.41
C ALA A 468 -26.89 -6.25 17.79
N ASP A 469 -26.40 -7.50 17.84
CA ASP A 469 -25.88 -8.08 19.09
C ASP A 469 -24.69 -7.24 19.62
N THR A 470 -23.74 -6.87 18.74
CA THR A 470 -22.62 -6.00 19.11
C THR A 470 -23.09 -4.64 19.63
N TYR A 471 -24.09 -4.03 18.99
CA TYR A 471 -24.72 -2.78 19.46
C TYR A 471 -25.31 -2.93 20.86
N ASP A 472 -26.07 -4.00 21.11
CA ASP A 472 -26.74 -4.23 22.39
C ASP A 472 -25.71 -4.46 23.52
N ILE A 473 -24.55 -5.08 23.22
CA ILE A 473 -23.43 -5.18 24.19
C ILE A 473 -22.78 -3.82 24.45
N ILE A 474 -22.44 -3.06 23.39
CA ILE A 474 -21.81 -1.74 23.51
C ILE A 474 -22.70 -0.77 24.29
N LYS A 475 -24.03 -0.91 24.18
CA LYS A 475 -25.00 -0.09 24.91
C LYS A 475 -24.78 -0.13 26.43
N ASP A 476 -24.38 -1.28 26.98
CA ASP A 476 -24.10 -1.47 28.40
C ASP A 476 -22.72 -0.93 28.83
N MET A 477 -21.85 -0.55 27.90
CA MET A 477 -20.48 -0.12 28.19
C MET A 477 -20.40 1.37 28.56
N ASP A 478 -19.50 1.71 29.48
CA ASP A 478 -19.12 3.10 29.80
C ASP A 478 -18.09 3.64 28.80
N MET A 479 -17.20 2.78 28.29
CA MET A 479 -16.17 3.10 27.30
C MET A 479 -15.95 1.91 26.35
N VAL A 480 -15.53 2.21 25.12
CA VAL A 480 -15.01 1.20 24.19
C VAL A 480 -13.56 1.52 23.83
N ILE A 481 -12.67 0.54 23.89
CA ILE A 481 -11.29 0.62 23.40
C ILE A 481 -11.17 -0.30 22.19
N SER A 482 -10.98 0.26 21.01
CA SER A 482 -10.98 -0.50 19.77
C SER A 482 -9.82 -0.11 18.87
N ILE A 483 -9.21 -1.07 18.19
CA ILE A 483 -8.45 -0.77 16.97
C ILE A 483 -9.37 -0.25 15.85
N ASP A 484 -8.81 0.34 14.80
CA ASP A 484 -9.54 0.85 13.62
C ASP A 484 -10.36 -0.25 12.92
N THR A 485 -11.62 -0.42 13.33
CA THR A 485 -12.53 -1.47 12.88
C THR A 485 -13.99 -1.00 12.89
N ALA A 486 -14.90 -1.85 12.40
CA ALA A 486 -16.33 -1.63 12.49
C ALA A 486 -16.83 -1.40 13.93
N VAL A 487 -16.17 -1.99 14.95
CA VAL A 487 -16.53 -1.79 16.37
C VAL A 487 -16.24 -0.34 16.79
N ALA A 488 -15.09 0.22 16.40
CA ALA A 488 -14.76 1.63 16.66
C ALA A 488 -15.79 2.57 16.01
N HIS A 489 -16.14 2.34 14.75
CA HIS A 489 -17.16 3.15 14.07
C HIS A 489 -18.55 2.99 14.69
N LEU A 490 -18.92 1.79 15.14
CA LEU A 490 -20.19 1.53 15.80
C LEU A 490 -20.28 2.26 17.14
N SER A 491 -19.31 2.05 18.04
CA SER A 491 -19.29 2.69 19.35
C SER A 491 -19.26 4.20 19.24
N ALA A 492 -18.43 4.74 18.35
CA ALA A 492 -18.35 6.18 18.12
C ALA A 492 -19.66 6.74 17.54
N SER A 493 -20.33 6.02 16.64
CA SER A 493 -21.63 6.45 16.10
C SER A 493 -22.77 6.37 17.11
N MET A 494 -22.63 5.52 18.15
CA MET A 494 -23.56 5.45 19.28
C MET A 494 -23.34 6.59 20.30
N GLY A 495 -22.34 7.45 20.10
CA GLY A 495 -21.94 8.46 21.07
C GLY A 495 -21.31 7.88 22.34
N LYS A 496 -20.77 6.66 22.26
CA LYS A 496 -20.02 6.06 23.37
C LYS A 496 -18.61 6.64 23.39
N HIS A 497 -18.13 6.92 24.60
CA HIS A 497 -16.75 7.31 24.82
C HIS A 497 -15.81 6.23 24.26
N THR A 498 -15.08 6.56 23.19
CA THR A 498 -14.34 5.56 22.41
C THR A 498 -12.86 5.95 22.29
N LEU A 499 -11.99 5.07 22.77
CA LEU A 499 -10.56 5.14 22.48
C LEU A 499 -10.26 4.32 21.23
N VAL A 500 -9.69 4.95 20.21
CA VAL A 500 -9.32 4.28 18.96
C VAL A 500 -7.82 4.09 18.89
N LEU A 501 -7.37 2.85 18.85
CA LEU A 501 -5.96 2.48 18.81
C LEU A 501 -5.51 2.41 17.35
N LEU A 502 -4.58 3.27 16.97
CA LEU A 502 -4.25 3.52 15.57
C LEU A 502 -2.83 3.08 15.22
N HIS A 503 -2.72 2.37 14.11
CA HIS A 503 -1.46 2.12 13.44
C HIS A 503 -0.83 3.45 12.97
N LYS A 504 0.50 3.50 12.83
CA LYS A 504 1.23 4.72 12.44
C LYS A 504 0.75 5.32 11.10
N SER A 505 0.33 4.47 10.16
CA SER A 505 -0.26 4.87 8.86
C SER A 505 -1.79 4.85 8.88
N TYR A 506 -2.40 5.46 9.90
CA TYR A 506 -3.85 5.40 10.11
C TYR A 506 -4.67 6.00 8.95
N ASP A 507 -5.92 5.55 8.85
CA ASP A 507 -6.85 5.98 7.81
C ASP A 507 -7.28 7.46 7.97
N TRP A 508 -7.59 8.11 6.85
CA TRP A 508 -7.94 9.53 6.76
C TRP A 508 -9.13 9.93 7.64
N ARG A 509 -10.03 8.99 7.97
CA ARG A 509 -11.20 9.20 8.84
C ARG A 509 -10.80 9.56 10.26
N TRP A 510 -9.59 9.22 10.69
CA TRP A 510 -9.08 9.53 12.02
C TRP A 510 -8.30 10.86 12.07
N GLY A 511 -8.43 11.69 11.04
CA GLY A 511 -7.96 13.07 11.04
C GLY A 511 -6.45 13.16 11.19
N ASN A 512 -5.99 13.73 12.32
CA ASN A 512 -4.57 13.88 12.63
C ASN A 512 -4.01 12.78 13.54
N GLY A 513 -4.80 11.72 13.81
CA GLY A 513 -4.40 10.60 14.67
C GLY A 513 -4.50 10.89 16.16
N ILE A 514 -5.09 12.03 16.56
CA ILE A 514 -5.40 12.40 17.95
C ILE A 514 -6.90 12.62 18.11
N SER A 515 -7.51 13.34 17.16
CA SER A 515 -8.94 13.57 17.09
C SER A 515 -9.44 13.45 15.66
N THR A 516 -10.75 13.26 15.53
CA THR A 516 -11.43 13.08 14.25
C THR A 516 -12.58 14.07 14.12
N PRO A 517 -12.80 14.68 12.94
CA PRO A 517 -13.98 15.49 12.70
C PRO A 517 -15.24 14.64 12.59
N TRP A 518 -15.15 13.30 12.55
CA TRP A 518 -16.30 12.43 12.27
C TRP A 518 -17.12 12.07 13.51
N TYR A 519 -16.55 12.23 14.70
CA TYR A 519 -17.17 11.79 15.95
C TYR A 519 -16.83 12.77 17.07
N GLU A 520 -17.78 13.02 17.97
CA GLU A 520 -17.60 13.99 19.05
C GLU A 520 -16.77 13.45 20.22
N ASP A 521 -17.05 12.22 20.68
CA ASP A 521 -16.46 11.64 21.90
C ASP A 521 -15.48 10.48 21.58
N VAL A 522 -14.51 10.80 20.73
CA VAL A 522 -13.45 9.88 20.29
C VAL A 522 -12.08 10.46 20.58
N VAL A 523 -11.21 9.64 21.17
CA VAL A 523 -9.79 9.94 21.33
C VAL A 523 -8.97 8.88 20.61
N CYS A 524 -8.06 9.32 19.75
CA CYS A 524 -7.19 8.44 18.99
C CYS A 524 -5.83 8.29 19.69
N MET A 525 -5.33 7.06 19.79
CA MET A 525 -4.02 6.71 20.35
C MET A 525 -3.18 6.07 19.25
N THR A 526 -2.36 6.89 18.60
CA THR A 526 -1.56 6.47 17.44
C THR A 526 -0.16 6.01 17.84
N GLN A 527 0.31 4.93 17.22
CA GLN A 527 1.70 4.50 17.31
C GLN A 527 2.68 5.61 16.92
N SER A 528 3.75 5.77 17.69
CA SER A 528 4.88 6.63 17.36
C SER A 528 5.83 5.94 16.38
N LYS A 529 5.97 4.62 16.46
CA LYS A 529 6.77 3.78 15.56
C LYS A 529 5.94 2.61 15.03
N MET A 530 6.08 2.33 13.73
CA MET A 530 5.32 1.30 13.03
C MET A 530 5.46 -0.06 13.73
N GLY A 531 4.33 -0.68 14.09
CA GLY A 531 4.29 -2.01 14.71
C GLY A 531 4.68 -2.07 16.19
N GLU A 532 5.09 -0.95 16.81
CA GLU A 532 5.34 -0.87 18.25
C GLU A 532 4.11 -0.28 18.96
N TRP A 533 3.57 -1.01 19.93
CA TRP A 533 2.34 -0.65 20.66
C TRP A 533 2.59 -0.19 22.11
N SER A 534 3.84 -0.17 22.57
CA SER A 534 4.20 0.12 23.96
C SER A 534 3.88 1.56 24.38
N ASP A 535 4.03 2.50 23.46
CA ASP A 535 3.68 3.90 23.63
C ASP A 535 2.16 4.12 23.62
N VAL A 536 1.42 3.40 22.76
CA VAL A 536 -0.04 3.36 22.78
C VAL A 536 -0.53 2.87 24.14
N ALA A 537 0.03 1.77 24.65
CA ALA A 537 -0.29 1.26 25.99
C ALA A 537 0.02 2.27 27.11
N HIS A 538 1.16 2.96 27.02
CA HIS A 538 1.49 4.03 27.96
C HIS A 538 0.46 5.17 27.93
N ASN A 539 0.01 5.57 26.75
CA ASN A 539 -1.00 6.62 26.58
C ASN A 539 -2.37 6.19 27.10
N ILE A 540 -2.78 4.94 26.86
CA ILE A 540 -4.01 4.35 27.44
C ILE A 540 -3.93 4.41 28.98
N LYS A 541 -2.81 3.99 29.57
CA LYS A 541 -2.62 4.01 31.02
C LYS A 541 -2.75 5.42 31.60
N ALA A 542 -2.08 6.39 30.98
CA ALA A 542 -2.16 7.79 31.40
C ALA A 542 -3.60 8.34 31.30
N TYR A 543 -4.31 7.98 30.22
CA TYR A 543 -5.69 8.36 30.00
C TYR A 543 -6.65 7.77 31.03
N LEU A 544 -6.60 6.45 31.24
CA LEU A 544 -7.49 5.75 32.17
C LEU A 544 -7.33 6.22 33.60
N LYS A 545 -6.11 6.60 34.01
CA LYS A 545 -5.87 7.15 35.36
C LYS A 545 -6.74 8.38 35.65
N GLY A 546 -6.97 9.27 34.68
CA GLY A 546 -7.80 10.46 34.86
C GLY A 546 -9.29 10.26 34.52
N TRP A 547 -9.66 9.12 33.93
CA TRP A 547 -11.04 8.78 33.61
C TRP A 547 -11.70 7.94 34.71
N ILE A 548 -10.93 7.05 35.36
CA ILE A 548 -11.40 6.17 36.45
C ILE A 548 -11.45 6.91 37.79
N PHE A 549 -10.45 7.75 38.08
CA PHE A 549 -10.29 8.51 39.34
C PHE A 549 -10.38 10.00 39.06
#